data_AF-A0A834WCM0-F1
#
_entry.id   AF-A0A834WCM0-F1
#
_cell.length_a   1.000
_cell.length_b   1.000
_cell.length_c   1.000
_cell.angle_alpha   90.00
_cell.angle_beta   90.00
_cell.angle_gamma   90.00
#
_symmetry.space_group_name_H-M   'P 1'
#
loop_
_entity.id
_entity.type
_entity.pdbx_description
1 polymer ?
#
loop_
_entity_poly.entity_id
_entity_poly.type
_entity_poly.pdbx_seq_one_letter_code
_entity_poly.pdbx_strand_id
1 'polypeptide(L)'
;MPDLVGVDEGVLCFRKTKPTGSVRFFLWNSVTNQSVKISVPNVVSSGTILRSGFCFHKDNQEFCIVLIWSSTNNLEPTYMSVFSSFNRKWSDVSEPVYDANSLFDSSIHIDGKIYWLSSNKDINYGELNVLVSFDVKERTWSINKIILKLLAGSCVGQVQVIS
;
A
#
# COMPACT_ATOMS: atom_id res chain seq x y z
N MET A 1 7.37 8.26 14.68
CA MET A 1 6.68 7.29 15.55
C MET A 1 6.42 6.02 14.73
N PRO A 2 6.06 4.87 15.32
CA PRO A 2 5.57 3.75 14.52
C PRO A 2 4.16 4.06 14.01
N ASP A 3 3.92 3.82 12.72
CA ASP A 3 2.62 4.00 12.07
C ASP A 3 1.97 2.63 11.86
N LEU A 4 0.66 2.53 12.04
CA LEU A 4 -0.10 1.31 11.72
C LEU A 4 -0.29 1.22 10.20
N VAL A 5 0.16 0.11 9.60
CA VAL A 5 0.04 -0.16 8.16
C VAL A 5 -1.30 -0.84 7.86
N GLY A 6 -1.68 -1.78 8.72
CA GLY A 6 -2.90 -2.56 8.59
C GLY A 6 -3.01 -3.63 9.67
N VAL A 7 -4.18 -4.26 9.71
CA VAL A 7 -4.49 -5.37 10.61
C VAL A 7 -5.18 -6.45 9.78
N ASP A 8 -4.77 -7.70 9.96
CA ASP A 8 -5.39 -8.83 9.30
C ASP A 8 -5.20 -10.12 10.12
N GLU A 9 -6.21 -10.98 10.15
CA GLU A 9 -6.22 -12.26 10.90
C GLU A 9 -5.59 -12.15 12.31
N GLY A 10 -5.92 -11.08 13.06
CA GLY A 10 -5.43 -10.84 14.43
C GLY A 10 -3.96 -10.41 14.55
N VAL A 11 -3.29 -10.17 13.42
CA VAL A 11 -1.91 -9.67 13.32
C VAL A 11 -1.91 -8.20 12.91
N LEU A 12 -1.18 -7.39 13.67
CA LEU A 12 -0.98 -5.98 13.39
C LEU A 12 0.36 -5.78 12.68
N CYS A 13 0.37 -4.98 11.62
CA CYS A 13 1.58 -4.57 10.93
C CYS A 13 1.91 -3.11 11.24
N PHE A 14 3.07 -2.87 11.84
CA PHE A 14 3.58 -1.53 12.13
C PHE A 14 4.77 -1.20 11.26
N ARG A 15 4.83 0.03 10.76
CA ARG A 15 5.99 0.60 10.08
C ARG A 15 6.71 1.54 11.03
N LYS A 16 8.03 1.41 11.15
CA LYS A 16 8.87 2.37 11.88
C LYS A 16 9.95 2.91 10.95
N THR A 17 9.91 4.21 10.71
CA THR A 17 10.96 4.95 10.03
C THR A 17 11.93 5.49 11.07
N LYS A 18 13.22 5.18 10.92
CA LYS A 18 14.28 5.74 11.77
C LYS A 18 14.64 7.16 11.32
N PRO A 19 15.30 7.97 12.17
CA PRO A 19 15.86 9.26 11.77
C PRO A 19 16.81 9.17 10.56
N THR A 20 17.46 8.02 10.37
CA THR A 20 18.34 7.75 9.22
C THR A 20 17.60 7.46 7.92
N GLY A 21 16.26 7.59 7.88
CA GLY A 21 15.42 7.21 6.74
C GLY A 21 15.13 5.71 6.62
N SER A 22 15.93 4.84 7.26
CA SER A 22 15.71 3.39 7.17
C SER A 22 14.35 2.97 7.75
N VAL A 23 13.64 2.13 7.00
CA VAL A 23 12.30 1.63 7.37
C VAL A 23 12.37 0.18 7.82
N ARG A 24 11.58 -0.17 8.84
CA ARG A 24 11.39 -1.54 9.31
C ARG A 24 9.92 -1.80 9.56
N PHE A 25 9.51 -3.05 9.32
CA PHE A 25 8.17 -3.52 9.66
C PHE A 25 8.22 -4.44 10.88
N PHE A 26 7.15 -4.42 11.65
CA PHE A 26 6.91 -5.29 12.78
C PHE A 26 5.56 -5.94 12.61
N LEU A 27 5.52 -7.26 12.56
CA LEU A 27 4.27 -8.01 12.69
C LEU A 27 4.12 -8.39 14.15
N TRP A 28 3.02 -8.01 14.78
CA TRP A 28 2.68 -8.38 16.14
C TRP A 28 1.39 -9.19 16.15
N ASN A 29 1.46 -10.41 16.65
CA ASN A 29 0.30 -11.25 16.85
C ASN A 29 -0.22 -11.03 18.26
N SER A 30 -1.43 -10.48 18.35
CA SER A 30 -2.06 -10.15 19.63
C SER A 30 -2.44 -11.37 20.47
N VAL A 31 -2.73 -12.51 19.81
CA VAL A 31 -3.12 -13.78 20.46
C VAL A 31 -1.92 -14.44 21.12
N THR A 32 -0.77 -14.48 20.43
CA THR A 32 0.45 -15.12 20.97
C THR A 32 1.35 -14.14 21.73
N ASN A 33 1.05 -12.84 21.64
CA ASN A 33 1.89 -11.74 22.13
C ASN A 33 3.34 -11.79 21.60
N GLN A 34 3.53 -12.33 20.39
CA GLN A 34 4.83 -12.42 19.75
C GLN A 34 4.96 -11.37 18.64
N SER A 35 6.19 -10.95 18.37
CA SER A 35 6.49 -10.05 17.26
C SER A 35 7.65 -10.53 16.41
N VAL A 36 7.57 -10.25 15.11
CA VAL A 36 8.62 -10.51 14.14
C VAL A 36 9.01 -9.21 13.47
N LYS A 37 10.33 -9.02 13.33
CA LYS A 37 10.92 -7.85 12.65
C LYS A 37 11.19 -8.21 11.20
N ILE A 38 10.78 -7.34 10.28
CA ILE A 38 11.01 -7.48 8.84
C ILE A 38 11.85 -6.30 8.38
N SER A 39 13.02 -6.61 7.82
CA SER A 39 13.91 -5.62 7.22
C SER A 39 13.51 -5.37 5.78
N VAL A 40 13.45 -4.10 5.40
CA VAL A 40 13.25 -3.65 4.02
C VAL A 40 14.60 -3.75 3.27
N PRO A 41 14.63 -4.14 1.97
CA PRO A 41 15.88 -4.20 1.21
C PRO A 41 16.54 -2.83 1.09
N ASN A 42 17.87 -2.81 1.00
CA ASN A 42 18.64 -1.56 0.98
C ASN A 42 18.21 -0.61 -0.15
N VAL A 43 17.92 -1.15 -1.34
CA VAL A 43 17.50 -0.38 -2.52
C VAL A 43 16.19 0.38 -2.25
N VAL A 44 15.22 -0.29 -1.63
CA VAL A 44 13.95 0.32 -1.23
C VAL A 44 14.18 1.34 -0.12
N SER A 45 15.12 1.07 0.80
CA SER A 45 15.42 1.97 1.92
C SER A 45 16.19 3.24 1.54
N SER A 46 16.89 3.25 0.39
CA SER A 46 17.49 4.45 -0.19
C SER A 46 16.49 5.30 -0.98
N GLY A 47 15.34 4.71 -1.35
CA GLY A 47 14.25 5.40 -1.99
C GLY A 47 13.29 6.05 -1.01
N THR A 48 12.27 6.72 -1.56
CA THR A 48 11.14 7.24 -0.81
C THR A 48 10.02 6.21 -0.83
N ILE A 49 9.64 5.65 0.32
CA ILE A 49 8.44 4.81 0.43
C ILE A 49 7.22 5.72 0.34
N LEU A 50 6.46 5.56 -0.74
CA LEU A 50 5.24 6.32 -1.01
C LEU A 50 4.06 5.70 -0.28
N ARG A 51 3.93 4.37 -0.32
CA ARG A 51 2.84 3.64 0.35
C ARG A 51 3.28 2.32 0.90
N SER A 52 2.52 1.88 1.89
CA SER A 52 2.57 0.51 2.39
C SER A 52 1.18 -0.07 2.49
N GLY A 53 1.08 -1.37 2.31
CA GLY A 53 -0.14 -2.15 2.54
C GLY A 53 0.20 -3.44 3.28
N PHE A 54 -0.77 -3.97 4.00
CA PHE A 54 -0.65 -5.24 4.72
C PHE A 54 -1.91 -6.07 4.53
N CYS A 55 -1.71 -7.37 4.32
CA CYS A 55 -2.82 -8.30 4.12
C CYS A 55 -2.43 -9.74 4.47
N PHE A 56 -3.43 -10.57 4.68
CA PHE A 56 -3.34 -12.02 4.72
C PHE A 56 -3.91 -12.62 3.42
N HIS A 57 -3.08 -13.39 2.71
CA HIS A 57 -3.47 -14.12 1.52
C HIS A 57 -3.95 -15.53 1.93
N LYS A 58 -5.27 -15.73 1.89
CA LYS A 58 -5.95 -16.94 2.40
C LYS A 58 -5.49 -18.22 1.69
N ASP A 59 -5.32 -18.19 0.37
CA ASP A 59 -5.00 -19.39 -0.42
C ASP A 59 -3.62 -19.97 -0.06
N ASN A 60 -2.63 -19.10 0.18
CA ASN A 60 -1.27 -19.51 0.55
C ASN A 60 -1.02 -19.47 2.07
N GLN A 61 -2.01 -19.05 2.85
CA GLN A 61 -1.92 -18.81 4.29
C GLN A 61 -0.70 -17.96 4.69
N GLU A 62 -0.47 -16.86 3.96
CA GLU A 62 0.70 -16.01 4.17
C GLU A 62 0.32 -14.55 4.40
N PHE A 63 1.08 -13.88 5.24
CA PHE A 63 1.03 -12.44 5.37
C PHE A 63 1.93 -11.79 4.33
N CYS A 64 1.41 -10.75 3.68
CA CYS A 64 2.15 -9.96 2.72
C CYS A 64 2.24 -8.50 3.16
N ILE A 65 3.39 -7.89 2.88
CA ILE A 65 3.58 -6.44 2.98
C ILE A 65 3.88 -5.94 1.58
N VAL A 66 3.10 -4.97 1.12
CA VAL A 66 3.30 -4.33 -0.17
C VAL A 66 3.89 -2.96 0.06
N LEU A 67 4.93 -2.62 -0.68
CA LEU A 67 5.54 -1.29 -0.69
C LEU A 67 5.44 -0.71 -2.08
N ILE A 68 5.04 0.55 -2.13
CA ILE A 68 5.14 1.40 -3.32
C ILE A 68 6.20 2.43 -3.00
N TRP A 69 7.23 2.55 -3.83
CA TRP A 69 8.41 3.38 -3.53
C TRP A 69 9.03 3.96 -4.80
N SER A 70 9.69 5.11 -4.67
CA SER A 70 10.46 5.73 -5.76
C SER A 70 11.95 5.68 -5.43
N SER A 71 12.79 5.39 -6.44
CA SER A 71 14.25 5.46 -6.29
C SER A 71 14.79 6.89 -6.35
N THR A 72 13.97 7.86 -6.76
CA THR A 72 14.34 9.27 -6.86
C THR A 72 13.46 10.15 -5.95
N ASN A 73 13.99 11.32 -5.59
CA ASN A 73 13.23 12.34 -4.87
C ASN A 73 12.12 13.00 -5.73
N ASN A 74 12.15 12.78 -7.05
CA ASN A 74 11.14 13.28 -7.97
C ASN A 74 9.88 12.38 -7.98
N LEU A 75 9.82 11.39 -7.09
CA LEU A 75 8.72 10.43 -6.93
C LEU A 75 8.44 9.55 -8.16
N GLU A 76 9.31 9.60 -9.16
CA GLU A 76 9.24 8.80 -10.37
C GLU A 76 10.61 8.26 -10.79
N PRO A 77 10.68 7.05 -11.39
CA PRO A 77 9.59 6.09 -11.54
C PRO A 77 9.23 5.42 -10.20
N THR A 78 7.97 4.99 -10.08
CA THR A 78 7.49 4.27 -8.90
C THR A 78 7.53 2.76 -9.12
N TYR A 79 8.06 2.05 -8.14
CA TYR A 79 8.22 0.61 -8.08
C TYR A 79 7.30 0.01 -7.04
N MET A 80 6.99 -1.28 -7.20
CA MET A 80 6.28 -2.05 -6.19
C MET A 80 7.10 -3.26 -5.76
N SER A 81 7.21 -3.47 -4.45
CA SER A 81 7.86 -4.64 -3.86
C SER A 81 6.92 -5.31 -2.88
N VAL A 82 6.88 -6.64 -2.90
CA VAL A 82 6.03 -7.47 -2.04
C VAL A 82 6.90 -8.36 -1.18
N PHE A 83 6.71 -8.30 0.13
CA PHE A 83 7.24 -9.27 1.09
C PHE A 83 6.26 -10.43 1.23
N SER A 84 6.77 -11.66 1.21
CA SER A 84 6.01 -12.88 1.55
C SER A 84 6.49 -13.42 2.89
N SER A 85 5.57 -13.66 3.83
CA SER A 85 5.92 -14.31 5.10
C SER A 85 6.27 -15.78 4.93
N PHE A 86 5.77 -16.43 3.87
CA PHE A 86 6.05 -17.83 3.56
C PHE A 86 7.53 -18.05 3.24
N ASN A 87 8.07 -17.30 2.28
CA ASN A 87 9.48 -17.44 1.87
C ASN A 87 10.43 -16.44 2.56
N ARG A 88 9.87 -15.50 3.33
CA ARG A 88 10.59 -14.43 4.06
C ARG A 88 11.46 -13.56 3.16
N LYS A 89 11.01 -13.31 1.92
CA LYS A 89 11.73 -12.53 0.93
C LYS A 89 10.87 -11.42 0.35
N TRP A 90 11.54 -10.35 -0.03
CA TRP A 90 11.00 -9.32 -0.90
C TRP A 90 11.18 -9.73 -2.36
N SER A 91 10.18 -9.42 -3.17
CA SER A 91 10.21 -9.59 -4.62
C SER A 91 9.58 -8.37 -5.28
N ASP A 92 10.19 -7.88 -6.34
CA ASP A 92 9.65 -6.76 -7.11
C ASP A 92 8.53 -7.23 -8.04
N VAL A 93 7.60 -6.33 -8.31
CA VAL A 93 6.57 -6.49 -9.35
C VAL A 93 7.12 -5.86 -10.63
N SER A 94 7.01 -6.57 -11.74
CA SER A 94 7.73 -6.29 -12.99
C SER A 94 7.34 -5.00 -13.71
N GLU A 95 6.20 -4.40 -13.35
CA GLU A 95 5.70 -3.19 -14.01
C GLU A 95 5.73 -1.98 -13.07
N PRO A 96 6.25 -0.82 -13.53
CA PRO A 96 6.21 0.40 -12.75
C PRO A 96 4.77 0.86 -12.53
N VAL A 97 4.47 1.29 -11.30
CA VAL A 97 3.16 1.84 -10.95
C VAL A 97 3.14 3.30 -11.41
N TYR A 98 2.34 3.65 -12.42
CA TYR A 98 2.33 5.01 -12.95
C TYR A 98 1.55 5.99 -12.06
N ASP A 99 2.16 7.16 -11.86
CA ASP A 99 1.68 8.45 -11.33
C ASP A 99 0.38 8.45 -10.50
N ALA A 100 0.48 7.93 -9.28
CA ALA A 100 -0.59 7.95 -8.29
C ALA A 100 -0.14 8.75 -7.06
N ASN A 101 -0.27 10.08 -7.15
CA ASN A 101 0.01 10.99 -6.03
C ASN A 101 -0.94 10.72 -4.86
N SER A 102 -0.38 10.38 -3.70
CA SER A 102 -1.15 9.99 -2.53
C SER A 102 -1.99 11.13 -1.98
N LEU A 103 -3.30 10.91 -1.91
CA LEU A 103 -4.19 11.75 -1.10
C LEU A 103 -4.07 11.36 0.38
N PHE A 104 -3.91 10.06 0.66
CA PHE A 104 -3.80 9.51 2.00
C PHE A 104 -2.88 8.27 2.02
N ASP A 105 -2.10 8.14 3.09
CA ASP A 105 -1.21 7.00 3.34
C ASP A 105 -1.95 5.73 3.80
N SER A 106 -3.25 5.82 4.01
CA SER A 106 -4.08 4.71 4.48
C SER A 106 -4.39 3.72 3.37
N SER A 107 -4.48 2.44 3.74
CA SER A 107 -4.88 1.35 2.85
C SER A 107 -6.00 0.53 3.47
N ILE A 108 -6.84 -0.07 2.64
CA ILE A 108 -7.86 -1.04 3.05
C ILE A 108 -7.54 -2.36 2.37
N HIS A 109 -7.71 -3.47 3.08
CA HIS A 109 -7.55 -4.80 2.53
C HIS A 109 -8.89 -5.55 2.51
N ILE A 110 -9.23 -6.16 1.37
CA ILE A 110 -10.42 -6.99 1.19
C ILE A 110 -10.04 -8.18 0.29
N ASP A 111 -10.18 -9.40 0.80
CA ASP A 111 -10.03 -10.66 0.06
C ASP A 111 -8.76 -10.77 -0.82
N GLY A 112 -7.59 -10.52 -0.22
CA GLY A 112 -6.30 -10.61 -0.90
C GLY A 112 -5.96 -9.38 -1.75
N LYS A 113 -6.82 -8.35 -1.78
CA LYS A 113 -6.60 -7.10 -2.51
C LYS A 113 -6.40 -5.92 -1.58
N ILE A 114 -5.37 -5.14 -1.83
CA ILE A 114 -5.08 -3.91 -1.10
C ILE A 114 -5.52 -2.72 -1.96
N TYR A 115 -6.21 -1.77 -1.33
CA TYR A 115 -6.75 -0.59 -1.97
C TYR A 115 -6.17 0.67 -1.33
N TRP A 116 -5.79 1.63 -2.16
CA TRP A 116 -5.34 2.96 -1.76
C TRP A 116 -6.15 4.03 -2.50
N LEU A 117 -6.54 5.07 -1.77
CA LEU A 117 -7.10 6.27 -2.38
C LEU A 117 -5.96 7.18 -2.86
N SER A 118 -6.04 7.62 -4.11
CA SER A 118 -5.00 8.40 -4.77
C SER A 118 -5.60 9.52 -5.62
N SER A 119 -4.75 10.43 -6.06
CA SER A 119 -5.00 11.31 -7.19
C SER A 119 -4.17 10.85 -8.39
N ASN A 120 -4.66 11.11 -9.59
CA ASN A 120 -3.94 10.96 -10.86
C ASN A 120 -4.07 12.28 -11.63
N LYS A 121 -2.97 12.80 -12.16
CA LYS A 121 -2.98 14.02 -12.98
C LYS A 121 -3.38 13.65 -14.40
N ASP A 122 -4.66 13.82 -14.72
CA ASP A 122 -5.15 13.71 -16.09
C ASP A 122 -4.96 15.06 -16.78
N ILE A 123 -4.18 15.08 -17.87
CA ILE A 123 -3.82 16.29 -18.64
C ILE A 123 -5.07 17.06 -19.08
N ASN A 124 -6.21 16.38 -19.26
CA ASN A 124 -7.44 16.97 -19.78
C ASN A 124 -8.45 17.40 -18.68
N TYR A 125 -8.33 16.86 -17.46
CA TYR A 125 -9.37 17.00 -16.43
C TYR A 125 -8.87 17.52 -15.07
N GLY A 126 -7.56 17.74 -14.92
CA GLY A 126 -6.97 18.11 -13.63
C GLY A 126 -6.69 16.89 -12.74
N GLU A 127 -6.51 17.11 -11.43
CA GLU A 127 -6.32 16.02 -10.47
C GLU A 127 -7.63 15.24 -10.28
N LEU A 128 -7.65 13.98 -10.71
CA LEU A 128 -8.77 13.07 -10.52
C LEU A 128 -8.51 12.15 -9.34
N ASN A 129 -9.51 11.97 -8.48
CA ASN A 129 -9.46 10.95 -7.43
C ASN A 129 -9.59 9.56 -8.08
N VAL A 130 -8.69 8.65 -7.71
CA VAL A 130 -8.65 7.28 -8.22
C VAL A 130 -8.46 6.29 -7.08
N LEU A 131 -8.98 5.09 -7.26
CA LEU A 131 -8.73 3.95 -6.39
C LEU A 131 -7.70 3.05 -7.06
N VAL A 132 -6.53 2.98 -6.46
CA VAL A 132 -5.48 2.04 -6.86
C VAL A 132 -5.70 0.77 -6.09
N SER A 133 -5.75 -0.38 -6.77
CA SER A 133 -5.80 -1.68 -6.13
C SER A 133 -4.61 -2.54 -6.52
N PHE A 134 -4.16 -3.40 -5.63
CA PHE A 134 -3.19 -4.45 -5.91
C PHE A 134 -3.74 -5.80 -5.47
N ASP A 135 -3.81 -6.74 -6.40
CA ASP A 135 -4.12 -8.14 -6.14
C ASP A 135 -2.83 -8.88 -5.80
N VAL A 136 -2.74 -9.39 -4.58
CA VAL A 136 -1.53 -10.02 -4.06
C VAL A 136 -1.30 -11.40 -4.67
N LYS A 137 -2.38 -12.09 -5.04
CA LYS A 137 -2.33 -13.43 -5.66
C LYS A 137 -1.81 -13.32 -7.09
N GLU A 138 -2.48 -12.51 -7.89
CA GLU A 138 -2.18 -12.34 -9.31
C GLU A 138 -0.95 -11.42 -9.51
N ARG A 139 -0.55 -10.68 -8.47
CA ARG A 139 0.50 -9.66 -8.51
C ARG A 139 0.24 -8.59 -9.57
N THR A 140 -1.03 -8.31 -9.80
CA THR A 140 -1.50 -7.31 -10.76
C THR A 140 -2.07 -6.12 -10.02
N TRP A 141 -1.92 -4.93 -10.60
CA TRP A 141 -2.49 -3.71 -10.08
C TRP A 141 -3.54 -3.16 -11.03
N SER A 142 -4.45 -2.32 -10.51
CA SER A 142 -5.45 -1.63 -11.33
C SER A 142 -5.69 -0.21 -10.81
N ILE A 143 -6.05 0.70 -11.71
CA ILE A 143 -6.53 2.04 -11.37
C ILE A 143 -7.98 2.13 -11.80
N ASN A 144 -8.86 2.43 -10.85
CA ASN A 144 -10.26 2.70 -11.11
C ASN A 144 -10.54 4.18 -10.84
N LYS A 145 -11.09 4.89 -11.83
CA LYS A 145 -11.48 6.29 -11.64
C LYS A 145 -12.65 6.37 -10.66
N ILE A 146 -12.55 7.25 -9.66
CA ILE A 146 -13.64 7.47 -8.71
C ILE A 146 -14.05 8.93 -8.74
N ILE A 147 -15.32 9.19 -9.04
CA ILE A 147 -15.88 10.51 -8.86
C ILE A 147 -16.49 10.59 -7.47
N LEU A 148 -15.79 11.26 -6.55
CA LEU A 148 -16.34 11.64 -5.25
C LEU A 148 -17.18 12.90 -5.42
N LYS A 149 -18.51 12.77 -5.51
CA LYS A 149 -19.42 13.91 -5.41
C LYS A 149 -19.72 14.15 -3.93
N LEU A 150 -19.12 15.19 -3.35
CA LEU A 150 -19.58 15.73 -2.08
C LEU A 150 -20.90 16.47 -2.34
N LEU A 151 -22.02 15.87 -1.94
CA LEU A 151 -23.30 16.57 -1.91
C LEU A 151 -23.27 17.56 -0.74
N ALA A 152 -23.27 18.86 -1.06
CA ALA A 152 -23.39 19.92 -0.07
C ALA A 152 -24.64 19.68 0.80
N GLY A 153 -24.44 19.47 2.10
CA GLY A 153 -25.51 19.30 3.07
C GLY A 153 -25.75 17.88 3.61
N SER A 154 -24.95 16.88 3.23
CA SER A 154 -25.05 15.54 3.83
C SER A 154 -23.69 15.06 4.35
N CYS A 155 -23.66 14.50 5.57
CA CYS A 155 -22.48 13.85 6.15
C CYS A 155 -22.13 12.50 5.47
N VAL A 156 -22.76 12.17 4.34
CA VAL A 156 -22.63 10.89 3.64
C VAL A 156 -22.25 11.19 2.19
N GLY A 157 -20.96 11.11 1.87
CA GLY A 157 -20.51 11.16 0.49
C GLY A 157 -20.99 9.92 -0.27
N GLN A 158 -21.63 10.09 -1.42
CA GLN A 158 -21.92 8.98 -2.32
C GLN A 158 -20.73 8.77 -3.27
N VAL A 159 -20.22 7.55 -3.31
CA VAL A 159 -19.16 7.13 -4.23
C VAL A 159 -19.83 6.56 -5.48
N GLN A 160 -19.64 7.21 -6.63
CA GLN A 160 -20.04 6.65 -7.92
C GLN A 160 -18.79 6.11 -8.63
N VAL A 161 -18.72 4.79 -8.80
CA VAL A 161 -17.72 4.12 -9.63
C VAL A 161 -18.21 4.17 -11.08
N ILE A 162 -17.40 4.71 -11.98
CA ILE A 162 -17.68 4.66 -13.42
C ILE A 162 -16.68 3.68 -14.02
N SER A 163 -17.20 2.55 -14.50
CA SER A 163 -16.44 1.51 -15.23
C SER A 163 -16.32 1.85 -16.71
#